data_AF-A0A0P1FAU7-F1
#
_entry.id   AF-A0A0P1FAU7-F1
#
_cell.length_a   1.000
_cell.length_b   1.000
_cell.length_c   1.000
_cell.angle_alpha   90.00
_cell.angle_beta   90.00
_cell.angle_gamma   90.00
#
_symmetry.space_group_name_H-M   'P 1'
#
loop_
_entity.id
_entity.type
_entity.pdbx_description
1 polymer ?
#
loop_
_entity_poly.entity_id
_entity_poly.type
_entity_poly.pdbx_seq_one_letter_code
_entity_poly.pdbx_strand_id
1 'polypeptide(L)'
;MMDVDMCGALHAYMKGLQVTEETLGFEALAQFGPGEHLFGTDHTLRHYQTAYWDTGFNDDQPFETWDEQGSVDAATRANAQWKQVLNEFEAPYLDIAKDQALLDFIARKKASMPDAWY
;
A
#
# COMPACT_ATOMS: atom_id res chain seq x y z
N MET A 1 1.89 -9.53 -0.10
CA MET A 1 2.02 -8.30 -0.90
C MET A 1 0.71 -7.95 -1.58
N MET A 2 0.18 -8.81 -2.47
CA MET A 2 -1.12 -8.60 -3.12
C MET A 2 -2.25 -8.22 -2.14
N ASP A 3 -2.49 -9.03 -1.09
CA ASP A 3 -3.55 -8.74 -0.12
C ASP A 3 -3.31 -7.45 0.70
N VAL A 4 -2.04 -7.11 0.94
CA VAL A 4 -1.67 -5.89 1.68
C VAL A 4 -2.01 -4.65 0.84
N ASP A 5 -1.68 -4.67 -0.45
CA ASP A 5 -2.04 -3.59 -1.37
C ASP A 5 -3.55 -3.46 -1.52
N MET A 6 -4.27 -4.58 -1.67
CA MET A 6 -5.74 -4.60 -1.70
C MET A 6 -6.35 -4.00 -0.43
N CYS A 7 -5.83 -4.37 0.75
CA CYS A 7 -6.26 -3.77 2.01
C CYS A 7 -6.00 -2.25 2.06
N GLY A 8 -4.88 -1.78 1.49
CA GLY A 8 -4.58 -0.36 1.35
C GLY A 8 -5.60 0.37 0.46
N ALA A 9 -5.91 -0.21 -0.70
CA ALA A 9 -6.94 0.31 -1.60
C ALA A 9 -8.33 0.35 -0.94
N LEU A 10 -8.71 -0.72 -0.23
CA LEU A 10 -9.97 -0.77 0.53
C LEU A 10 -9.99 0.29 1.64
N HIS A 11 -8.89 0.49 2.36
CA HIS A 11 -8.79 1.53 3.38
C HIS A 11 -8.97 2.94 2.78
N ALA A 12 -8.39 3.19 1.60
CA ALA A 12 -8.60 4.45 0.88
C ALA A 12 -10.06 4.61 0.42
N TYR A 13 -10.65 3.56 -0.16
CA TYR A 13 -12.05 3.54 -0.61
C TYR A 13 -13.03 3.82 0.54
N MET A 14 -12.79 3.21 1.71
CA MET A 14 -13.64 3.36 2.89
C MET A 14 -13.60 4.75 3.54
N LYS A 15 -12.69 5.65 3.10
CA LYS A 15 -12.77 7.08 3.47
C LYS A 15 -14.03 7.75 2.90
N GLY A 16 -14.66 7.14 1.90
CA GLY A 16 -15.87 7.65 1.26
C GLY A 16 -15.60 8.85 0.36
N LEU A 17 -16.67 9.42 -0.19
CA LEU A 17 -16.61 10.62 -1.02
C LEU A 17 -16.82 11.85 -0.15
N GLN A 18 -15.82 12.74 -0.12
CA GLN A 18 -16.02 14.09 0.41
C GLN A 18 -16.80 14.92 -0.59
N VAL A 19 -17.87 15.57 -0.15
CA VAL A 19 -18.69 16.45 -0.98
C VAL A 19 -18.52 17.87 -0.47
N THR A 20 -17.71 18.65 -1.18
CA THR A 20 -17.43 20.07 -0.93
C THR A 20 -17.37 20.82 -2.26
N GLU A 21 -17.36 22.15 -2.25
CA GLU A 21 -17.22 22.94 -3.47
C GLU A 21 -15.95 22.58 -4.27
N GLU A 22 -14.84 22.34 -3.57
CA GLU A 22 -13.57 21.93 -4.17
C GLU A 22 -13.66 20.53 -4.80
N THR A 23 -14.25 19.55 -4.11
CA THR A 23 -14.32 18.16 -4.62
C THR A 23 -15.38 17.97 -5.70
N LEU A 24 -16.29 18.93 -5.89
CA LEU A 24 -17.23 18.95 -7.01
C LEU A 24 -16.55 19.37 -8.33
N GLY A 25 -15.40 20.06 -8.29
CA GLY A 25 -14.55 20.29 -9.46
C GLY A 25 -15.13 21.21 -10.54
N PHE A 26 -16.14 22.03 -10.23
CA PHE A 26 -16.79 22.91 -11.21
C PHE A 26 -15.83 23.90 -11.87
N GLU A 27 -14.86 24.43 -11.12
CA GLU A 27 -13.83 25.33 -11.65
C GLU A 27 -12.96 24.65 -12.72
N ALA A 28 -12.59 23.38 -12.49
CA ALA A 28 -11.80 22.60 -13.43
C ALA A 28 -12.52 22.42 -14.77
N LEU A 29 -13.83 22.12 -14.72
CA LEU A 29 -14.68 21.95 -15.90
C LEU A 29 -14.86 23.25 -16.69
N ALA A 30 -14.88 24.40 -16.01
CA ALA A 30 -15.08 25.70 -16.63
C ALA A 30 -13.79 26.31 -17.22
N GLN A 31 -12.61 25.88 -16.75
CA GLN A 31 -11.33 26.55 -17.01
C GLN A 31 -10.98 26.64 -18.52
N PHE A 32 -11.07 25.53 -19.24
CA PHE A 32 -10.73 25.47 -20.68
C PHE A 32 -11.94 25.21 -21.59
N GLY A 33 -13.08 24.82 -21.00
CA GLY A 33 -14.33 24.60 -21.72
C GLY A 33 -14.41 23.24 -22.46
N PRO A 34 -15.45 23.06 -23.29
CA PRO A 34 -15.73 21.77 -23.92
C PRO A 34 -14.65 21.33 -24.93
N GLY A 35 -14.29 20.05 -24.89
CA GLY A 35 -13.32 19.45 -25.82
C GLY A 35 -11.88 19.37 -25.27
N GLU A 36 -11.64 19.96 -24.10
CA GLU A 36 -10.33 19.99 -23.45
C GLU A 36 -10.18 18.91 -22.38
N HIS A 37 -8.93 18.51 -22.12
CA HIS A 37 -8.60 17.57 -21.05
C HIS A 37 -8.38 18.29 -19.71
N LEU A 38 -8.53 17.57 -18.60
CA LEU A 38 -8.38 18.17 -17.26
C LEU A 38 -6.95 18.10 -16.70
N PHE A 39 -6.02 17.38 -17.34
CA PHE A 39 -4.68 17.12 -16.80
C PHE A 39 -3.87 18.39 -16.47
N GLY A 40 -4.08 19.47 -17.23
CA GLY A 40 -3.40 20.75 -17.04
C GLY A 40 -4.18 21.78 -16.22
N THR A 41 -5.35 21.42 -15.68
CA THR A 41 -6.16 22.36 -14.88
C THR A 41 -5.52 22.65 -13.53
N ASP A 42 -5.75 23.85 -13.00
CA ASP A 42 -5.22 24.24 -11.69
C ASP A 42 -5.73 23.32 -10.57
N HIS A 43 -6.94 22.80 -10.72
CA HIS A 43 -7.52 21.81 -9.81
C HIS A 43 -6.70 20.51 -9.83
N THR A 44 -6.45 19.94 -11.02
CA THR A 44 -5.70 18.67 -11.12
C THR A 44 -4.28 18.84 -10.60
N LEU A 45 -3.60 19.95 -10.93
CA LEU A 45 -2.25 20.24 -10.44
C LEU A 45 -2.18 20.40 -8.92
N ARG A 46 -3.24 20.88 -8.26
CA ARG A 46 -3.33 20.96 -6.80
C ARG A 46 -3.53 19.60 -6.13
N HIS A 47 -4.21 18.66 -6.77
CA HIS A 47 -4.71 17.45 -6.12
C HIS A 47 -4.09 16.13 -6.59
N TYR A 48 -3.42 16.08 -7.75
CA TYR A 48 -3.02 14.81 -8.38
C TYR A 48 -2.17 13.91 -7.49
N GLN A 49 -1.37 14.47 -6.58
CA GLN A 49 -0.52 13.70 -5.66
C GLN A 49 -1.29 13.08 -4.49
N THR A 50 -2.46 13.62 -4.15
CA THR A 50 -3.20 13.27 -2.91
C THR A 50 -4.59 12.72 -3.16
N ALA A 51 -5.12 12.85 -4.38
CA ALA A 51 -6.48 12.44 -4.72
C ALA A 51 -6.66 10.92 -4.85
N TYR A 52 -5.57 10.17 -5.06
CA TYR A 52 -5.63 8.75 -5.41
C TYR A 52 -4.94 7.87 -4.36
N TRP A 53 -5.35 6.60 -4.32
CA TRP A 53 -4.53 5.55 -3.72
C TRP A 53 -3.42 5.19 -4.72
N ASP A 54 -2.18 5.50 -4.36
CA ASP A 54 -1.00 5.11 -5.12
C ASP A 54 -0.58 3.69 -4.69
N THR A 55 -0.87 2.72 -5.55
CA THR A 55 -0.57 1.31 -5.31
C THR A 55 0.94 1.09 -5.31
N GLY A 56 1.43 0.39 -4.30
CA GLY A 56 2.84 0.00 -4.23
C GLY A 56 3.14 -1.31 -4.97
N PHE A 57 2.19 -1.84 -5.75
CA PHE A 57 2.23 -3.21 -6.25
C PHE A 57 1.82 -3.39 -7.71
N ASN A 58 0.79 -2.68 -8.20
CA ASN A 58 0.32 -2.87 -9.57
C ASN A 58 1.36 -2.42 -10.60
N ASP A 59 1.17 -2.92 -11.81
CA ASP A 59 1.94 -2.57 -12.99
C ASP A 59 0.96 -2.05 -14.03
N ASP A 60 0.91 -0.73 -14.14
CA ASP A 60 0.02 0.00 -15.05
C ASP A 60 0.76 0.45 -16.32
N GLN A 61 1.89 -0.19 -16.63
CA GLN A 61 2.62 0.09 -17.86
C GLN A 61 1.83 -0.37 -19.09
N PRO A 62 2.04 0.27 -20.27
CA PRO A 62 1.53 -0.24 -21.53
C PRO A 62 1.97 -1.68 -21.78
N PHE A 63 1.16 -2.41 -22.54
CA PHE A 63 1.41 -3.82 -22.86
C PHE A 63 2.80 -4.03 -23.46
N GLU A 64 3.20 -3.18 -24.42
CA GLU A 64 4.48 -3.27 -25.11
C GLU A 64 5.65 -3.16 -24.12
N THR A 65 5.57 -2.23 -23.18
CA THR A 65 6.57 -2.06 -22.13
C THR A 65 6.63 -3.28 -21.20
N TRP A 66 5.48 -3.81 -20.79
CA TRP A 66 5.41 -5.00 -19.95
C TRP A 66 6.00 -6.24 -20.65
N ASP A 67 5.71 -6.41 -21.95
CA ASP A 67 6.22 -7.50 -22.77
C ASP A 67 7.75 -7.41 -22.93
N GLU A 68 8.27 -6.23 -23.29
CA GLU A 68 9.71 -5.97 -23.41
C GLU A 68 10.46 -6.17 -22.08
N GLN A 69 9.80 -5.97 -20.94
CA GLN A 69 10.36 -6.18 -19.60
C GLN A 69 10.23 -7.63 -19.10
N GLY A 70 9.80 -8.56 -19.96
CA GLY A 70 9.77 -9.99 -19.66
C GLY A 70 8.43 -10.48 -19.12
N SER A 71 7.35 -9.74 -19.34
CA SER A 71 5.98 -10.17 -19.09
C SER A 71 5.74 -10.62 -17.65
N VAL A 72 6.36 -9.94 -16.68
CA VAL A 72 6.38 -10.36 -15.28
C VAL A 72 4.96 -10.36 -14.71
N ASP A 73 4.55 -11.48 -14.13
CA ASP A 73 3.22 -11.60 -13.53
C ASP A 73 3.17 -11.05 -12.10
N ALA A 74 1.95 -10.85 -11.59
CA ALA A 74 1.71 -10.32 -10.26
C ALA A 74 2.31 -11.22 -9.15
N ALA A 75 2.29 -12.54 -9.33
CA ALA A 75 2.84 -13.48 -8.34
C ALA A 75 4.36 -13.35 -8.22
N THR A 76 5.04 -13.16 -9.35
CA THR A 76 6.50 -12.96 -9.42
C THR A 76 6.90 -11.61 -8.82
N ARG A 77 6.18 -10.52 -9.16
CA ARG A 77 6.39 -9.21 -8.50
C ARG A 77 6.18 -9.30 -6.99
N ALA A 78 5.10 -9.95 -6.56
CA ALA A 78 4.83 -10.16 -5.14
C ALA A 78 5.94 -10.95 -4.45
N ASN A 79 6.51 -11.95 -5.14
CA ASN A 79 7.61 -12.76 -4.63
C ASN A 79 8.87 -11.94 -4.37
N ALA A 80 9.24 -11.07 -5.32
CA ALA A 80 10.39 -10.19 -5.16
C ALA A 80 10.18 -9.20 -4.01
N GLN A 81 9.00 -8.59 -3.95
CA GLN A 81 8.70 -7.54 -2.99
C GLN A 81 8.65 -8.04 -1.53
N TRP A 82 8.07 -9.21 -1.23
CA TRP A 82 8.09 -9.69 0.17
C TRP A 82 9.51 -9.99 0.66
N LYS A 83 10.38 -10.49 -0.22
CA LYS A 83 11.79 -10.74 0.11
C LYS A 83 12.52 -9.46 0.41
N GLN A 84 12.28 -8.42 -0.40
CA GLN A 84 12.82 -7.10 -0.17
C GLN A 84 12.37 -6.55 1.19
N VAL A 85 11.06 -6.59 1.48
CA VAL A 85 10.50 -6.12 2.76
C VAL A 85 11.15 -6.82 3.96
N LEU A 86 11.38 -8.13 3.90
CA LEU A 86 12.06 -8.83 4.99
C LEU A 86 13.55 -8.49 5.09
N ASN A 87 14.22 -8.26 3.96
CA ASN A 87 15.62 -7.89 3.94
C ASN A 87 15.87 -6.48 4.48
N GLU A 88 14.91 -5.57 4.26
CA GLU A 88 14.95 -4.18 4.71
C GLU A 88 14.33 -3.97 6.11
N PHE A 89 13.73 -5.01 6.69
CA PHE A 89 13.05 -4.89 7.97
C PHE A 89 14.02 -4.61 9.12
N GLU A 90 13.79 -3.49 9.80
CA GLU A 90 14.41 -3.16 11.08
C GLU A 90 13.37 -3.34 12.20
N ALA A 91 13.68 -4.20 13.18
CA ALA A 91 12.79 -4.42 14.30
C ALA A 91 12.61 -3.13 15.13
N PRO A 92 11.37 -2.74 15.49
CA PRO A 92 11.16 -1.57 16.32
C PRO A 92 11.76 -1.80 17.71
N TYR A 93 12.17 -0.72 18.37
CA TYR A 93 12.76 -0.80 19.70
C TYR A 93 11.84 -1.52 20.70
N LEU A 94 12.40 -2.51 21.38
CA LEU A 94 11.80 -3.17 22.52
C LEU A 94 12.75 -3.03 23.72
N ASP A 95 12.21 -2.57 24.84
CA ASP A 95 12.97 -2.45 26.08
C ASP A 95 13.50 -3.81 26.54
N ILE A 96 14.80 -3.86 26.85
CA ILE A 96 15.52 -5.11 27.17
C ILE A 96 14.94 -5.80 28.40
N ALA A 97 14.52 -5.05 29.43
CA ALA A 97 13.95 -5.65 30.62
C ALA A 97 12.57 -6.28 30.33
N LYS A 98 11.78 -5.67 29.43
CA LYS A 98 10.52 -6.25 28.96
C LYS A 98 10.74 -7.49 28.10
N ASP A 99 11.71 -7.46 27.18
CA ASP A 99 12.04 -8.62 26.34
C ASP A 99 12.45 -9.82 27.20
N GLN A 100 13.35 -9.61 28.16
CA GLN A 100 13.78 -10.65 29.08
C GLN A 100 12.61 -11.21 29.92
N ALA A 101 11.74 -10.34 30.44
CA ALA A 101 10.57 -10.78 31.20
C ALA A 101 9.59 -11.62 30.36
N LEU A 102 9.43 -11.28 29.06
CA LEU A 102 8.62 -12.06 28.12
C LEU A 102 9.25 -13.43 27.86
N LEU A 103 10.56 -13.48 27.60
CA LEU A 103 11.31 -14.73 27.39
C LEU A 103 11.23 -15.66 28.60
N ASP A 104 11.40 -15.13 29.82
CA ASP A 104 11.31 -15.89 31.06
C ASP A 104 9.90 -16.47 31.27
N PHE A 105 8.86 -15.69 30.97
CA PHE A 105 7.48 -16.17 31.04
C PHE A 105 7.22 -17.29 30.04
N ILE A 106 7.64 -17.12 28.77
CA ILE A 106 7.49 -18.12 27.71
C ILE A 106 8.18 -19.43 28.12
N ALA A 107 9.42 -19.35 28.63
CA ALA A 107 10.18 -20.53 29.06
C ALA A 107 9.48 -21.31 30.17
N ARG A 108 9.02 -20.62 31.23
CA ARG A 108 8.27 -21.25 32.32
C ARG A 108 6.96 -21.87 31.85
N LYS A 109 6.26 -21.24 30.91
CA LYS A 109 5.01 -21.78 30.35
C LYS A 109 5.24 -23.02 29.52
N LYS A 110 6.22 -23.01 28.62
CA LYS A 110 6.59 -24.20 27.83
C LYS A 110 7.01 -25.36 28.72
N ALA A 111 7.82 -25.13 29.77
CA ALA A 111 8.23 -26.19 30.69
C ALA A 111 7.09 -26.78 31.54
N SER A 112 5.96 -26.06 31.67
CA SER A 112 4.83 -26.50 32.50
C SER A 112 3.88 -27.47 31.79
N MET A 113 4.05 -27.71 30.49
CA MET A 113 3.17 -28.57 29.70
C MET A 113 3.97 -29.36 28.67
N PRO A 114 3.60 -30.61 28.34
CA PRO A 114 4.19 -31.33 27.23
C PRO A 114 3.84 -30.65 25.90
N ASP A 115 4.72 -30.77 24.91
CA ASP A 115 4.45 -30.29 23.55
C ASP A 115 3.21 -31.00 22.99
N ALA A 116 2.25 -30.20 22.50
CA ALA A 116 0.93 -30.72 22.13
C ALA A 116 0.91 -31.39 20.74
N TRP A 117 1.97 -31.25 19.94
CA TRP A 117 2.02 -31.78 18.57
C TRP A 117 3.47 -32.12 18.19
N TYR A 118 3.71 -33.40 17.89
CA TYR A 118 4.80 -33.89 17.04
C TYR A 118 4.22 -34.44 15.74
#